data_AF-A0A380X6Y5-F1
#
_entry.id   AF-A0A380X6Y5-F1
#
_cell.length_a   1.000
_cell.length_b   1.000
_cell.length_c   1.000
_cell.angle_alpha   90.00
_cell.angle_beta   90.00
_cell.angle_gamma   90.00
#
_symmetry.space_group_name_H-M   'P 1'
#
loop_
_entity.id
_entity.type
_entity.pdbx_description
1 polymer ?
#
loop_
_entity_poly.entity_id
_entity_poly.type
_entity_poly.pdbx_seq_one_letter_code
_entity_poly.pdbx_strand_id
1 'polypeptide(L)'
;MKKKTKNNSQYFQADFSLLKSIASKGDFRLLSAMLVLNRFANGIPKTPKEQPFSITYAGAKAISEHLNCRWGTGKQLQTELFLNGYISRLKQAQRTLFKINYTALNINLPVAFVDSINQVDSVIYRINHAENVTESEKLNILMLLLTFYKNLSMSELGGFNGVFQEWDIEKTHFDTTDALIRLSASNTNEQKAYNSFIQDFLPSQDAVITQENSELFWETISQLKQLGLIYEVIVLLEKQHTKQRPKLIFTIRINDYHADNADFSYVSSAMDSSIAYYGNKDFNYDVDELYDEEMCLNNSTIGSKAIRLVIPYTPDKQYEILTIYRPRFRFSHPDIARWQKMEEENISHFIDEVDKSLQCEREKN
;
A
#
# COMPACT_ATOMS: atom_id res chain seq x y z
N MET A 1 -27.88 20.90 -20.60
CA MET A 1 -27.46 21.00 -19.18
C MET A 1 -26.34 19.99 -18.92
N LYS A 2 -25.08 20.45 -18.74
CA LYS A 2 -24.00 19.56 -18.29
C LYS A 2 -24.31 19.13 -16.85
N LYS A 3 -24.60 17.85 -16.63
CA LYS A 3 -24.61 17.28 -15.27
C LYS A 3 -23.24 17.57 -14.67
N LYS A 4 -23.17 18.48 -13.70
CA LYS A 4 -22.02 18.57 -12.80
C LYS A 4 -22.00 17.25 -12.03
N THR A 5 -21.25 16.27 -12.52
CA THR A 5 -20.81 15.15 -11.69
C THR A 5 -20.12 15.79 -10.49
N LYS A 6 -20.74 15.69 -9.31
CA LYS A 6 -20.01 15.85 -8.06
C LYS A 6 -18.96 14.75 -8.10
N ASN A 7 -17.73 15.11 -8.47
CA ASN A 7 -16.58 14.31 -8.07
C ASN A 7 -16.57 14.38 -6.55
N ASN A 8 -17.29 13.47 -5.89
CA ASN A 8 -16.99 13.14 -4.51
C ASN A 8 -15.56 12.62 -4.58
N SER A 9 -14.59 13.44 -4.16
CA SER A 9 -13.21 12.99 -4.08
C SER A 9 -13.20 11.75 -3.19
N GLN A 10 -12.79 10.60 -3.73
CA GLN A 10 -12.69 9.34 -2.98
C GLN A 10 -11.47 9.34 -2.03
N TYR A 11 -10.84 10.50 -1.86
CA TYR A 11 -9.74 10.75 -0.95
C TYR A 11 -9.81 12.15 -0.36
N PHE A 12 -9.04 12.34 0.71
CA PHE A 12 -8.76 13.63 1.31
C PHE A 12 -7.25 13.81 1.47
N GLN A 13 -6.81 15.05 1.58
CA GLN A 13 -5.40 15.37 1.74
C GLN A 13 -5.12 15.70 3.20
N ALA A 14 -3.90 15.41 3.65
CA ALA A 14 -3.41 15.82 4.96
C ALA A 14 -1.97 16.29 4.88
N ASP A 15 -1.48 16.80 6.00
CA ASP A 15 -0.10 17.20 6.20
C ASP A 15 0.60 16.18 7.08
N PHE A 16 1.52 15.42 6.49
CA PHE A 16 2.23 14.37 7.21
C PHE A 16 3.10 14.90 8.36
N SER A 17 3.71 16.07 8.21
CA SER A 17 4.53 16.67 9.27
C SER A 17 3.67 17.11 10.46
N LEU A 18 2.49 17.66 10.17
CA LEU A 18 1.48 17.98 11.19
C LEU A 18 1.00 16.71 11.92
N LEU A 19 0.71 15.64 11.18
CA LEU A 19 0.29 14.35 11.76
C LEU A 19 1.38 13.76 12.66
N LYS A 20 2.67 13.80 12.25
CA LYS A 20 3.80 13.41 13.11
C LYS A 20 3.87 14.24 14.39
N SER A 21 3.70 15.56 14.28
CA SER A 21 3.71 16.46 15.44
C SER A 21 2.58 16.17 16.44
N ILE A 22 1.43 15.66 15.97
CA ILE A 22 0.33 15.24 16.84
C ILE A 22 0.63 13.88 17.45
N ALA A 23 1.16 12.95 16.66
CA ALA A 23 1.54 11.62 17.11
C ALA A 23 2.60 11.64 18.21
N SER A 24 3.52 12.63 18.20
CA SER A 24 4.52 12.79 19.26
C SER A 24 3.93 13.10 20.65
N LYS A 25 2.62 13.38 20.74
CA LYS A 25 1.90 13.48 22.02
C LYS A 25 1.59 12.12 22.65
N GLY A 26 1.77 11.01 21.93
CA GLY A 26 1.52 9.68 22.45
C GLY A 26 0.04 9.30 22.54
N ASP A 27 -0.85 10.03 21.85
CA ASP A 27 -2.30 9.79 21.90
C ASP A 27 -2.86 9.41 20.51
N PHE A 28 -3.23 8.14 20.36
CA PHE A 28 -3.90 7.59 19.19
C PHE A 28 -5.22 8.31 18.86
N ARG A 29 -6.03 8.64 19.87
CA ARG A 29 -7.34 9.28 19.68
C ARG A 29 -7.18 10.72 19.25
N LEU A 30 -6.14 11.42 19.71
CA LEU A 30 -5.82 12.77 19.26
C LEU A 30 -5.42 12.79 17.78
N LEU A 31 -4.54 11.87 17.36
CA LEU A 31 -4.17 11.71 15.95
C LEU A 31 -5.37 11.33 15.09
N SER A 32 -6.19 10.38 15.55
CA SER A 32 -7.40 9.95 14.85
C SER A 32 -8.43 11.07 14.73
N ALA A 33 -8.62 11.87 15.79
CA ALA A 33 -9.47 13.05 15.74
C ALA A 33 -8.98 14.04 14.68
N MET A 34 -7.66 14.23 14.57
CA MET A 34 -7.11 15.08 13.52
C MET A 34 -7.41 14.54 12.12
N LEU A 35 -7.28 13.23 11.88
CA LEU A 35 -7.60 12.62 10.58
C LEU A 35 -9.09 12.78 10.24
N VAL A 36 -9.97 12.64 11.22
CA VAL A 36 -11.40 12.94 11.05
C VAL A 36 -11.57 14.41 10.64
N LEU A 37 -10.94 15.35 11.33
CA LEU A 37 -11.02 16.77 10.97
C LEU A 37 -10.50 17.05 9.55
N ASN A 38 -9.39 16.42 9.13
CA ASN A 38 -8.85 16.51 7.76
C ASN A 38 -9.89 16.04 6.73
N ARG A 39 -10.52 14.89 6.97
CA ARG A 39 -11.56 14.33 6.10
C ARG A 39 -12.72 15.29 5.85
N PHE A 40 -13.09 16.10 6.85
CA PHE A 40 -14.19 17.07 6.77
C PHE A 40 -13.75 18.49 6.36
N ALA A 41 -12.46 18.79 6.40
CA ALA A 41 -11.89 20.05 5.91
C ALA A 41 -11.78 20.03 4.39
N ASN A 42 -12.92 20.09 3.70
CA ASN A 42 -13.07 19.73 2.27
C ASN A 42 -12.27 20.54 1.23
N GLY A 43 -11.35 21.44 1.60
CA GLY A 43 -10.44 22.18 0.71
C GLY A 43 -11.09 23.11 -0.33
N ILE A 44 -12.35 22.87 -0.68
CA ILE A 44 -13.16 23.56 -1.66
C ILE A 44 -14.21 24.36 -0.89
N PRO A 45 -14.11 25.70 -0.87
CA PRO A 45 -15.17 26.55 -0.34
C PRO A 45 -16.49 26.26 -1.03
N LYS A 46 -17.52 25.86 -0.29
CA LYS A 46 -18.87 25.69 -0.83
C LYS A 46 -19.61 27.02 -0.93
N THR A 47 -19.12 28.04 -0.20
CA THR A 47 -19.65 29.41 -0.24
C THR A 47 -18.50 30.42 -0.32
N PRO A 48 -18.74 31.66 -0.82
CA PRO A 48 -17.73 32.72 -0.85
C PRO A 48 -17.20 33.14 0.53
N LYS A 49 -17.92 32.78 1.60
CA LYS A 49 -17.54 33.06 2.99
C LYS A 49 -16.72 31.94 3.61
N GLU A 50 -16.79 30.72 3.07
CA GLU A 50 -15.97 29.60 3.56
C GLU A 50 -14.52 29.79 3.10
N GLN A 51 -13.58 29.64 4.03
CA GLN A 51 -12.18 29.52 3.64
C GLN A 51 -11.89 28.05 3.26
N PRO A 52 -11.01 27.81 2.28
CA PRO A 52 -10.47 26.47 2.03
C PRO A 52 -10.01 25.82 3.33
N PHE A 53 -10.24 24.51 3.47
CA PHE A 53 -9.80 23.74 4.64
C PHE A 53 -10.39 24.21 5.99
N SER A 54 -11.60 24.75 5.95
CA SER A 54 -12.37 25.06 7.16
C SER A 54 -13.32 23.93 7.54
N ILE A 55 -13.51 23.76 8.84
CA ILE A 55 -14.39 22.79 9.48
C ILE A 55 -15.52 23.57 10.14
N THR A 56 -16.75 23.24 9.77
CA THR A 56 -17.93 23.77 10.46
C THR A 56 -18.06 23.15 11.87
N TYR A 57 -18.80 23.79 12.78
CA TYR A 57 -19.03 23.40 14.18
C TYR A 57 -19.32 21.90 14.43
N ALA A 58 -19.68 21.14 13.39
CA ALA A 58 -19.76 19.68 13.38
C ALA A 58 -18.41 18.94 13.62
N GLY A 59 -17.28 19.62 13.87
CA GLY A 59 -15.98 18.96 14.14
C GLY A 59 -16.00 17.99 15.32
N ALA A 60 -16.39 18.42 16.53
CA ALA A 60 -16.53 17.52 17.69
C ALA A 60 -17.58 16.42 17.46
N LYS A 61 -18.63 16.72 16.70
CA LYS A 61 -19.64 15.72 16.30
C LYS A 61 -19.04 14.63 15.45
N ALA A 62 -18.34 15.02 14.39
CA ALA A 62 -17.68 14.11 13.48
C ALA A 62 -16.66 13.24 14.23
N ILE A 63 -15.85 13.83 15.12
CA ILE A 63 -14.91 13.08 15.97
C ILE A 63 -15.67 12.05 16.82
N SER A 64 -16.72 12.47 17.52
CA SER A 64 -17.53 11.58 18.37
C SER A 64 -18.13 10.40 17.59
N GLU A 65 -18.69 10.68 16.41
CA GLU A 65 -19.34 9.67 15.56
C GLU A 65 -18.32 8.70 14.96
N HIS A 66 -17.20 9.18 14.41
CA HIS A 66 -16.24 8.33 13.69
C HIS A 66 -15.25 7.61 14.61
N LEU A 67 -15.00 8.13 15.82
CA LEU A 67 -14.24 7.42 16.85
C LEU A 67 -15.12 6.55 17.75
N ASN A 68 -16.43 6.48 17.49
CA ASN A 68 -17.40 5.77 18.32
C ASN A 68 -17.26 6.09 19.82
N CYS A 69 -17.15 7.39 20.14
CA CYS A 69 -16.95 7.85 21.51
C CYS A 69 -18.03 8.82 21.95
N ARG A 70 -18.12 9.10 23.26
CA ARG A 70 -19.09 10.05 23.81
C ARG A 70 -18.81 11.46 23.27
N TRP A 71 -19.87 12.25 23.09
CA TRP A 71 -19.77 13.65 22.67
C TRP A 71 -18.76 14.47 23.50
N GLY A 72 -18.74 14.26 24.83
CA GLY A 72 -17.80 14.91 25.73
C GLY A 72 -16.34 14.65 25.38
N THR A 73 -16.01 13.41 25.02
CA THR A 73 -14.67 13.01 24.56
C THR A 73 -14.33 13.65 23.21
N GLY A 74 -15.26 13.65 22.25
CA GLY A 74 -15.05 14.32 20.96
C GLY A 74 -14.79 15.83 21.12
N LYS A 75 -15.49 16.48 22.07
CA LYS A 75 -15.26 17.89 22.41
C LYS A 75 -13.90 18.11 23.09
N GLN A 76 -13.48 17.22 23.98
CA GLN A 76 -12.16 17.28 24.63
C GLN A 76 -11.04 17.19 23.59
N LEU A 77 -11.09 16.20 22.70
CA LEU A 77 -10.10 16.02 21.63
C LEU A 77 -10.03 17.25 20.71
N GLN A 78 -11.18 17.79 20.28
CA GLN A 78 -11.19 19.02 19.48
C GLN A 78 -10.58 20.21 20.25
N THR A 79 -10.86 20.33 21.54
CA THR A 79 -10.30 21.39 22.40
C THR A 79 -8.79 21.24 22.52
N GLU A 80 -8.30 20.02 22.69
CA GLU A 80 -6.87 19.72 22.76
C GLU A 80 -6.15 20.05 21.44
N LEU A 81 -6.74 19.70 20.30
CA LEU A 81 -6.21 20.09 18.99
C LEU A 81 -6.13 21.62 18.83
N PHE A 82 -7.09 22.35 19.39
CA PHE A 82 -7.10 23.80 19.40
C PHE A 82 -6.03 24.39 20.33
N LEU A 83 -5.92 23.87 21.57
CA LEU A 83 -4.97 24.36 22.57
C LEU A 83 -3.52 24.11 22.15
N ASN A 84 -3.24 23.02 21.43
CA ASN A 84 -1.92 22.73 20.87
C ASN A 84 -1.64 23.48 19.55
N GLY A 85 -2.58 24.30 19.06
CA GLY A 85 -2.37 25.11 17.86
C GLY A 85 -2.40 24.35 16.54
N TYR A 86 -2.93 23.12 16.50
CA TYR A 86 -3.12 22.37 15.26
C TYR A 86 -4.33 22.86 14.46
N ILE A 87 -5.32 23.44 15.15
CA ILE A 87 -6.46 24.12 14.56
C ILE A 87 -6.65 25.52 15.15
N SER A 88 -7.17 26.44 14.34
CA SER A 88 -7.43 27.84 14.73
C SER A 88 -8.91 28.18 14.58
N ARG A 89 -9.47 28.99 15.49
CA ARG A 89 -10.84 29.49 15.37
C ARG A 89 -10.91 30.65 14.38
N LEU A 90 -11.77 30.54 13.37
CA LEU A 90 -12.10 31.63 12.47
C LEU A 90 -13.26 32.44 13.07
N LYS A 91 -13.05 33.75 13.29
CA LYS A 91 -14.12 34.67 13.70
C LYS A 91 -14.96 35.02 12.48
N GLN A 92 -16.09 34.34 12.29
CA GLN A 92 -17.12 34.77 11.35
C GLN A 92 -18.45 34.97 12.08
N ALA A 93 -19.18 36.01 11.68
CA ALA A 93 -20.46 36.38 12.26
C ALA A 93 -21.44 35.19 12.18
N GLN A 94 -21.88 34.72 13.35
CA GLN A 94 -22.92 33.71 13.61
C GLN A 94 -22.53 32.23 13.73
N ARG A 95 -21.31 31.77 13.37
CA ARG A 95 -20.91 30.36 13.58
C ARG A 95 -19.43 30.22 13.94
N THR A 96 -19.12 29.28 14.84
CA THR A 96 -17.73 28.89 15.13
C THR A 96 -17.22 27.98 14.01
N LEU A 97 -16.24 28.48 13.27
CA LEU A 97 -15.50 27.73 12.25
C LEU A 97 -14.08 27.47 12.76
N PHE A 98 -13.54 26.30 12.46
CA PHE A 98 -12.13 25.98 12.69
C PHE A 98 -11.39 25.89 11.36
N LYS A 99 -10.13 26.30 11.33
CA LYS A 99 -9.20 26.10 10.22
C LYS A 99 -8.11 25.15 10.70
N ILE A 100 -7.73 24.19 9.86
CA ILE A 100 -6.53 23.39 10.13
C ILE A 100 -5.27 24.19 9.75
N ASN A 101 -4.26 24.19 10.62
CA ASN A 101 -3.01 24.88 10.40
C ASN A 101 -2.02 23.99 9.62
N TYR A 102 -2.29 23.78 8.33
CA TYR A 102 -1.38 23.04 7.45
C TYR A 102 -0.11 23.82 7.13
N THR A 103 0.98 23.08 6.97
CA THR A 103 2.22 23.53 6.33
C THR A 103 2.30 23.05 4.88
N ALA A 104 1.91 21.80 4.61
CA ALA A 104 1.88 21.23 3.26
C ALA A 104 0.84 20.11 3.14
N LEU A 105 0.10 20.03 2.02
CA LEU A 105 -0.81 18.92 1.74
C LEU A 105 -0.08 17.87 0.89
N ASN A 106 0.63 16.96 1.57
CA ASN A 106 1.61 16.07 0.95
C ASN A 106 1.31 14.58 1.08
N ILE A 107 0.16 14.21 1.66
CA ILE A 107 -0.33 12.84 1.72
C ILE A 107 -1.78 12.79 1.26
N ASN A 108 -2.11 11.78 0.46
CA ASN A 108 -3.47 11.49 0.02
C ASN A 108 -3.96 10.24 0.74
N LEU A 109 -5.12 10.32 1.38
CA LEU A 109 -5.72 9.24 2.16
C LEU A 109 -7.10 8.89 1.62
N PRO A 110 -7.45 7.60 1.48
CA PRO A 110 -8.79 7.20 1.05
C PRO A 110 -9.84 7.68 2.06
N VAL A 111 -11.04 8.03 1.59
CA VAL A 111 -12.13 8.38 2.53
C VAL A 111 -12.47 7.23 3.48
N ALA A 112 -12.24 5.98 3.03
CA ALA A 112 -12.34 4.75 3.84
C ALA A 112 -11.41 4.72 5.07
N PHE A 113 -10.44 5.64 5.14
CA PHE A 113 -9.60 5.80 6.32
C PHE A 113 -10.45 6.25 7.52
N VAL A 114 -11.48 7.06 7.28
CA VAL A 114 -12.36 7.65 8.29
C VAL A 114 -13.79 7.11 8.18
N ASP A 115 -14.33 7.09 6.96
CA ASP A 115 -15.71 6.71 6.68
C ASP A 115 -15.83 5.19 6.53
N SER A 116 -16.83 4.56 7.13
CA SER A 116 -17.20 3.18 6.78
C SER A 116 -17.87 3.17 5.40
N ILE A 117 -17.48 2.24 4.52
CA ILE A 117 -17.98 2.18 3.13
C ILE A 117 -18.53 0.78 2.87
N ASN A 118 -19.76 0.68 2.35
CA ASN A 118 -20.37 -0.60 1.95
C ASN A 118 -20.31 -1.68 3.05
N GLN A 119 -20.64 -1.33 4.30
CA GLN A 119 -20.56 -2.23 5.47
C GLN A 119 -19.13 -2.64 5.88
N VAL A 120 -18.10 -2.13 5.21
CA VAL A 120 -16.71 -2.29 5.60
C VAL A 120 -16.32 -1.21 6.59
N ASP A 121 -15.88 -1.61 7.78
CA ASP A 121 -15.36 -0.71 8.81
C ASP A 121 -14.18 0.11 8.31
N SER A 122 -14.15 1.39 8.72
CA SER A 122 -13.05 2.30 8.41
C SER A 122 -11.73 1.87 9.06
N VAL A 123 -10.62 2.35 8.51
CA VAL A 123 -9.27 2.07 9.06
C VAL A 123 -9.17 2.47 10.53
N ILE A 124 -9.59 3.70 10.87
CA ILE A 124 -9.53 4.19 12.26
C ILE A 124 -10.40 3.32 13.17
N TYR A 125 -11.60 2.94 12.70
CA TYR A 125 -12.48 2.10 13.49
C TYR A 125 -11.84 0.74 13.79
N ARG A 126 -11.26 0.08 12.77
CA ARG A 126 -10.55 -1.21 12.92
C ARG A 126 -9.40 -1.14 13.91
N ILE A 127 -8.56 -0.10 13.83
CA ILE A 127 -7.44 0.08 14.77
C ILE A 127 -7.97 0.36 16.18
N ASN A 128 -8.97 1.23 16.32
CA ASN A 128 -9.52 1.62 17.63
C ASN A 128 -10.15 0.44 18.39
N HIS A 129 -10.78 -0.50 17.67
CA HIS A 129 -11.48 -1.66 18.25
C HIS A 129 -10.65 -2.95 18.20
N ALA A 130 -9.36 -2.89 17.87
CA ALA A 130 -8.47 -4.04 17.98
C ALA A 130 -8.27 -4.39 19.47
N GLU A 131 -8.86 -5.50 19.93
CA GLU A 131 -8.89 -5.89 21.35
C GLU A 131 -7.52 -6.30 21.91
N ASN A 132 -6.65 -6.84 21.04
CA ASN A 132 -5.32 -7.33 21.41
C ASN A 132 -4.19 -6.31 21.17
N VAL A 133 -4.53 -5.02 21.08
CA VAL A 133 -3.60 -3.95 20.77
C VAL A 133 -3.77 -2.82 21.78
N THR A 134 -2.68 -2.44 22.46
CA THR A 134 -2.65 -1.32 23.41
C THR A 134 -2.80 0.02 22.70
N GLU A 135 -3.15 1.08 23.43
CA GLU A 135 -3.29 2.43 22.83
C GLU A 135 -1.97 2.95 22.21
N SER A 136 -0.81 2.58 22.78
CA SER A 136 0.50 2.92 22.22
C SER A 136 0.73 2.20 20.89
N GLU A 137 0.43 0.90 20.83
CA GLU A 137 0.54 0.12 19.59
C GLU A 137 -0.44 0.62 18.52
N LYS A 138 -1.67 0.99 18.89
CA LYS A 138 -2.63 1.61 17.96
C LYS A 138 -2.08 2.87 17.32
N LEU A 139 -1.40 3.71 18.11
CA LEU A 139 -0.72 4.90 17.59
C LEU A 139 0.40 4.52 16.61
N ASN A 140 1.24 3.54 16.95
CA ASN A 140 2.32 3.07 16.09
C ASN A 140 1.78 2.50 14.77
N ILE A 141 0.76 1.65 14.83
CA ILE A 141 0.06 1.08 13.67
C ILE A 141 -0.46 2.19 12.77
N LEU A 142 -1.14 3.18 13.36
CA LEU A 142 -1.68 4.31 12.61
C LEU A 142 -0.56 5.13 11.96
N MET A 143 0.52 5.41 12.67
CA MET A 143 1.66 6.15 12.14
C MET A 143 2.38 5.41 11.02
N LEU A 144 2.62 4.12 11.18
CA LEU A 144 3.25 3.31 10.15
C LEU A 144 2.38 3.25 8.89
N LEU A 145 1.07 3.08 9.04
CA LEU A 145 0.15 3.09 7.92
C LEU A 145 0.15 4.45 7.20
N LEU A 146 0.19 5.57 7.92
CA LEU A 146 0.34 6.90 7.32
C LEU A 146 1.68 7.02 6.56
N THR A 147 2.77 6.46 7.09
CA THR A 147 4.07 6.39 6.39
C THR A 147 3.98 5.60 5.09
N PHE A 148 3.17 4.53 5.04
CA PHE A 148 2.94 3.75 3.83
C PHE A 148 2.24 4.60 2.76
N TYR A 149 1.18 5.33 3.14
CA TYR A 149 0.46 6.21 2.22
C TYR A 149 1.32 7.38 1.73
N LYS A 150 2.20 7.93 2.58
CA LYS A 150 3.16 8.97 2.19
C LYS A 150 4.12 8.48 1.09
N ASN A 151 4.58 7.24 1.22
CA ASN A 151 5.59 6.65 0.34
C ASN A 151 4.99 5.73 -0.73
N LEU A 152 3.68 5.83 -0.98
CA LEU A 152 2.99 5.01 -1.97
C LEU A 152 3.40 5.42 -3.39
N SER A 153 3.89 4.46 -4.18
CA SER A 153 4.24 4.63 -5.60
C SER A 153 3.77 3.41 -6.38
N MET A 154 2.48 3.39 -6.71
CA MET A 154 1.86 2.22 -7.33
C MET A 154 2.29 2.08 -8.79
N SER A 155 2.40 3.17 -9.56
CA SER A 155 2.74 3.03 -10.99
C SER A 155 4.22 2.72 -11.24
N GLU A 156 5.11 3.09 -10.32
CA GLU A 156 6.55 2.82 -10.46
C GLU A 156 6.94 1.47 -9.85
N LEU A 157 6.40 1.12 -8.68
CA LEU A 157 6.84 -0.06 -7.91
C LEU A 157 5.73 -1.09 -7.71
N GLY A 158 4.47 -0.72 -7.90
CA GLY A 158 3.34 -1.59 -7.58
C GLY A 158 3.05 -1.66 -6.08
N GLY A 159 3.47 -0.69 -5.28
CA GLY A 159 3.26 -0.70 -3.82
C GLY A 159 3.81 0.56 -3.18
N PHE A 160 4.27 0.49 -1.93
CA PHE A 160 5.04 1.58 -1.35
C PHE A 160 6.55 1.35 -1.43
N ASN A 161 7.28 2.45 -1.48
CA ASN A 161 8.73 2.45 -1.49
C ASN A 161 9.26 2.55 -0.05
N GLY A 162 9.76 1.46 0.53
CA GLY A 162 10.19 1.50 1.93
C GLY A 162 10.63 0.19 2.52
N VAL A 163 9.78 -0.83 2.38
CA VAL A 163 9.98 -2.17 2.94
C VAL A 163 9.85 -3.16 1.81
N PHE A 164 10.83 -4.04 1.70
CA PHE A 164 10.89 -5.01 0.61
C PHE A 164 11.63 -6.25 1.04
N GLN A 165 11.45 -7.32 0.28
CA GLN A 165 12.22 -8.55 0.40
C GLN A 165 12.74 -8.89 -0.99
N GLU A 166 14.05 -9.08 -1.11
CA GLU A 166 14.68 -9.46 -2.36
C GLU A 166 14.53 -10.97 -2.61
N TRP A 167 14.46 -11.35 -3.88
CA TRP A 167 14.51 -12.74 -4.31
C TRP A 167 15.82 -12.98 -5.06
N ASP A 168 16.43 -14.13 -4.82
CA ASP A 168 17.62 -14.56 -5.56
C ASP A 168 17.19 -15.08 -6.92
N ILE A 169 17.67 -14.45 -7.99
CA ILE A 169 17.26 -14.74 -9.36
C ILE A 169 18.38 -15.45 -10.12
N GLU A 170 18.06 -16.62 -10.62
CA GLU A 170 18.85 -17.35 -11.60
C GLU A 170 18.20 -17.18 -12.98
N LYS A 171 19.01 -16.82 -13.97
CA LYS A 171 18.57 -16.62 -15.36
C LYS A 171 19.18 -17.70 -16.24
N THR A 172 18.34 -18.45 -16.94
CA THR A 172 18.77 -19.43 -17.96
C THR A 172 18.03 -19.17 -19.26
N HIS A 173 18.59 -19.64 -20.38
CA HIS A 173 17.80 -19.74 -21.61
C HIS A 173 16.69 -20.78 -21.43
N PHE A 174 15.55 -20.53 -22.05
CA PHE A 174 14.42 -21.45 -22.01
C PHE A 174 14.59 -22.49 -23.12
N ASP A 175 14.82 -23.75 -22.75
CA ASP A 175 15.01 -24.86 -23.69
C ASP A 175 16.10 -24.58 -24.76
N THR A 176 15.89 -25.01 -26.00
CA THR A 176 16.82 -24.82 -27.14
C THR A 176 16.67 -23.47 -27.85
N THR A 177 15.88 -22.52 -27.32
CA THR A 177 15.66 -21.21 -27.98
C THR A 177 16.39 -20.07 -27.26
N ASP A 178 17.05 -19.23 -28.05
CA ASP A 178 17.66 -17.99 -27.59
C ASP A 178 16.63 -16.85 -27.43
N ALA A 179 15.38 -17.05 -27.87
CA ALA A 179 14.34 -16.01 -27.86
C ALA A 179 13.68 -15.82 -26.47
N LEU A 180 13.77 -16.82 -25.60
CA LEU A 180 13.11 -16.84 -24.30
C LEU A 180 14.12 -17.14 -23.18
N ILE A 181 13.86 -16.58 -22.00
CA ILE A 181 14.59 -16.90 -20.78
C ILE A 181 13.66 -17.39 -19.69
N ARG A 182 14.19 -18.27 -18.86
CA ARG A 182 13.61 -18.66 -17.59
C ARG A 182 14.27 -17.84 -16.48
N LEU A 183 13.46 -17.14 -15.72
CA LEU A 183 13.86 -16.59 -14.42
C LEU A 183 13.39 -17.54 -13.33
N SER A 184 14.30 -18.12 -12.57
CA SER A 184 14.01 -18.89 -11.37
C SER A 184 14.34 -18.03 -10.17
N ALA A 185 13.35 -17.70 -9.36
CA ALA A 185 13.50 -16.83 -8.20
C ALA A 185 13.24 -17.60 -6.91
N SER A 186 14.21 -17.63 -6.00
CA SER A 186 14.07 -18.23 -4.67
C SER A 186 13.99 -17.17 -3.56
N ASN A 187 13.16 -17.44 -2.57
CA ASN A 187 12.94 -16.52 -1.46
C ASN A 187 14.16 -16.50 -0.52
N THR A 188 14.76 -15.33 -0.30
CA THR A 188 15.88 -15.13 0.64
C THR A 188 15.45 -15.17 2.11
N ASN A 189 14.15 -14.98 2.38
CA ASN A 189 13.53 -14.79 3.69
C ASN A 189 14.07 -13.57 4.47
N GLU A 190 14.76 -12.63 3.80
CA GLU A 190 15.32 -11.43 4.41
C GLU A 190 14.51 -10.19 4.07
N GLN A 191 13.72 -9.70 5.03
CA GLN A 191 13.03 -8.42 4.89
C GLN A 191 13.97 -7.26 5.20
N LYS A 192 13.95 -6.24 4.33
CA LYS A 192 14.77 -5.04 4.41
C LYS A 192 13.87 -3.81 4.43
N ALA A 193 14.32 -2.76 5.09
CA ALA A 193 13.66 -1.46 5.10
C ALA A 193 14.68 -0.33 4.91
N TYR A 194 14.32 0.70 4.16
CA TYR A 194 15.15 1.90 4.07
C TYR A 194 15.14 2.67 5.39
N ASN A 195 16.31 3.12 5.84
CA ASN A 195 16.44 3.92 7.06
C ASN A 195 15.56 5.18 7.03
N SER A 196 15.44 5.84 5.87
CA SER A 196 14.56 7.01 5.70
C SER A 196 13.09 6.68 5.95
N PHE A 197 12.67 5.45 5.66
CA PHE A 197 11.30 4.99 5.88
C PHE A 197 11.04 4.69 7.37
N ILE A 198 12.00 4.06 8.05
CA ILE A 198 11.94 3.87 9.50
C ILE A 198 11.88 5.23 10.20
N GLN A 199 12.70 6.20 9.79
CA GLN A 199 12.66 7.58 10.32
C GLN A 199 11.30 8.26 10.12
N ASP A 200 10.64 8.03 8.98
CA ASP A 200 9.32 8.59 8.72
C ASP A 200 8.26 8.04 9.69
N PHE A 201 8.35 6.75 10.04
CA PHE A 201 7.51 6.12 11.06
C PHE A 201 7.72 6.70 12.46
N LEU A 202 8.96 7.02 12.85
CA LEU A 202 9.24 7.51 14.20
C LEU A 202 8.60 8.89 14.45
N PRO A 203 8.13 9.18 15.69
CA PRO A 203 7.38 10.40 16.00
C PRO A 203 8.18 11.71 15.84
N SER A 204 9.52 11.64 15.88
CA SER A 204 10.41 12.79 15.66
C SER A 204 11.18 12.64 14.34
N GLN A 205 11.40 13.75 13.62
CA GLN A 205 12.20 13.77 12.38
C GLN A 205 13.70 13.57 12.67
N ASP A 206 14.18 13.99 13.84
CA ASP A 206 15.59 13.86 14.25
C ASP A 206 15.85 12.58 15.05
N ALA A 207 14.92 11.62 15.03
CA ALA A 207 15.07 10.38 15.77
C ALA A 207 16.21 9.53 15.21
N VAL A 208 17.15 9.15 16.07
CA VAL A 208 18.19 8.16 15.76
C VAL A 208 17.54 6.78 15.70
N ILE A 209 17.83 6.01 14.64
CA ILE A 209 17.38 4.62 14.53
C ILE A 209 18.19 3.79 15.52
N THR A 210 17.55 3.42 16.64
CA THR A 210 18.08 2.48 17.62
C THR A 210 17.58 1.06 17.29
N GLN A 211 18.21 0.05 17.90
CA GLN A 211 17.73 -1.33 17.79
C GLN A 211 16.28 -1.48 18.28
N GLU A 212 15.95 -0.88 19.43
CA GLU A 212 14.59 -0.89 20.01
C GLU A 212 13.54 -0.32 19.04
N ASN A 213 13.83 0.82 18.41
CA ASN A 213 12.91 1.44 17.44
C ASN A 213 12.81 0.64 16.14
N SER A 214 13.87 -0.07 15.76
CA SER A 214 13.84 -0.99 14.61
C SER A 214 13.00 -2.23 14.92
N GLU A 215 13.12 -2.81 16.12
CA GLU A 215 12.30 -3.94 16.57
C GLU A 215 10.82 -3.54 16.63
N LEU A 216 10.51 -2.38 17.22
CA LEU A 216 9.17 -1.82 17.24
C LEU A 216 8.59 -1.64 15.83
N PHE A 217 9.39 -1.17 14.87
CA PHE A 217 8.96 -1.00 13.48
C PHE A 217 8.53 -2.34 12.86
N TRP A 218 9.34 -3.39 13.01
CA TRP A 218 9.03 -4.71 12.45
C TRP A 218 7.84 -5.38 13.15
N GLU A 219 7.72 -5.21 14.46
CA GLU A 219 6.54 -5.66 15.21
C GLU A 219 5.27 -4.96 14.71
N THR A 220 5.33 -3.65 14.50
CA THR A 220 4.20 -2.87 13.99
C THR A 220 3.81 -3.29 12.56
N ILE A 221 4.77 -3.68 11.71
CA ILE A 221 4.47 -4.29 10.39
C ILE A 221 3.66 -5.58 10.57
N SER A 222 4.08 -6.46 11.47
CA SER A 222 3.38 -7.72 11.75
C SER A 222 1.94 -7.45 12.22
N GLN A 223 1.75 -6.49 13.11
CA GLN A 223 0.42 -6.07 13.58
C GLN A 223 -0.45 -5.51 12.44
N LEU A 224 0.10 -4.67 11.55
CA LEU A 224 -0.63 -4.19 10.37
C LEU A 224 -1.09 -5.33 9.45
N LYS A 225 -0.26 -6.35 9.26
CA LYS A 225 -0.62 -7.56 8.49
C LYS A 225 -1.77 -8.28 9.18
N GLN A 226 -1.65 -8.58 10.48
CA GLN A 226 -2.67 -9.30 11.26
C GLN A 226 -4.03 -8.58 11.31
N LEU A 227 -4.03 -7.26 11.31
CA LEU A 227 -5.26 -6.45 11.22
C LEU A 227 -5.86 -6.39 9.80
N GLY A 228 -5.20 -7.01 8.82
CA GLY A 228 -5.58 -6.94 7.42
C GLY A 228 -5.56 -5.52 6.88
N LEU A 229 -4.70 -4.62 7.38
CA LEU A 229 -4.64 -3.25 6.88
C LEU A 229 -3.69 -3.11 5.67
N ILE A 230 -2.81 -4.10 5.52
CA ILE A 230 -1.87 -4.22 4.40
C ILE A 230 -1.86 -5.66 3.91
N TYR A 231 -1.36 -5.88 2.70
CA TYR A 231 -1.11 -7.20 2.14
C TYR A 231 0.19 -7.20 1.33
N GLU A 232 0.76 -8.38 1.17
CA GLU A 232 2.01 -8.57 0.43
C GLU A 232 1.71 -8.78 -1.05
N VAL A 233 2.60 -8.28 -1.90
CA VAL A 233 2.59 -8.56 -3.34
C VAL A 233 4.00 -8.87 -3.80
N ILE A 234 4.11 -9.79 -4.74
CA ILE A 234 5.37 -10.11 -5.40
C ILE A 234 5.33 -9.48 -6.78
N VAL A 235 6.32 -8.67 -7.11
CA VAL A 235 6.35 -7.87 -8.35
C VAL A 235 7.58 -8.20 -9.18
N LEU A 236 7.42 -8.17 -10.51
CA LEU A 236 8.53 -8.16 -11.45
C LEU A 236 8.84 -6.71 -11.82
N LEU A 237 10.09 -6.30 -11.63
CA LEU A 237 10.58 -4.97 -12.01
C LEU A 237 11.71 -5.10 -13.03
N GLU A 238 11.82 -4.10 -13.89
CA GLU A 238 12.96 -3.89 -14.77
C GLU A 238 13.96 -2.96 -14.08
N LYS A 239 15.18 -3.47 -13.84
CA LYS A 239 16.28 -2.65 -13.34
C LYS A 239 16.66 -1.61 -14.40
N GLN A 240 16.78 -0.36 -13.99
CA GLN A 240 17.23 0.71 -14.86
C GLN A 240 18.76 0.84 -14.79
N HIS A 241 19.42 0.94 -15.94
CA HIS A 241 20.90 1.11 -16.03
C HIS A 241 21.40 2.46 -15.50
N THR A 242 20.50 3.41 -15.31
CA THR A 242 20.81 4.74 -14.75
C THR A 242 20.34 4.81 -13.29
N LYS A 243 20.69 5.86 -12.55
CA LYS A 243 20.19 6.13 -11.17
C LYS A 243 18.65 6.29 -11.07
N GLN A 244 17.91 5.92 -12.10
CA GLN A 244 16.46 5.88 -12.12
C GLN A 244 15.97 4.71 -11.27
N ARG A 245 14.79 4.90 -10.69
CA ARG A 245 14.12 3.85 -9.90
C ARG A 245 13.73 2.70 -10.82
N PRO A 246 13.68 1.46 -10.29
CA PRO A 246 13.21 0.32 -11.06
C PRO A 246 11.77 0.57 -11.54
N LYS A 247 11.44 -0.03 -12.68
CA LYS A 247 10.15 0.15 -13.33
C LYS A 247 9.32 -1.11 -13.18
N LEU A 248 8.13 -0.99 -12.61
CA LEU A 248 7.16 -2.08 -12.55
C LEU A 248 6.83 -2.60 -13.94
N ILE A 249 6.98 -3.91 -14.10
CA ILE A 249 6.46 -4.65 -15.24
C ILE A 249 5.05 -5.13 -14.89
N PHE A 250 4.92 -6.04 -13.92
CA PHE A 250 3.62 -6.48 -13.42
C PHE A 250 3.71 -7.10 -12.03
N THR A 251 2.58 -7.16 -11.33
CA THR A 251 2.42 -7.99 -10.13
C THR A 251 2.39 -9.46 -10.53
N ILE A 252 3.30 -10.26 -9.97
CA ILE A 252 3.35 -11.70 -10.15
C ILE A 252 2.27 -12.37 -9.29
N ARG A 253 2.20 -12.00 -8.00
CA ARG A 253 1.27 -12.59 -7.03
C ARG A 253 0.81 -11.59 -5.99
N ILE A 254 -0.41 -11.79 -5.50
CA ILE A 254 -0.97 -11.11 -4.33
C ILE A 254 -1.11 -12.13 -3.19
N ASN A 255 -0.57 -11.79 -2.03
CA ASN A 255 -0.65 -12.55 -0.77
C ASN A 255 -1.55 -11.80 0.20
N ASP A 256 -2.87 -11.96 0.01
CA ASP A 256 -3.89 -11.36 0.86
C ASP A 256 -4.65 -12.43 1.66
N TYR A 257 -4.21 -12.66 2.90
CA TYR A 257 -4.78 -13.67 3.80
C TYR A 257 -6.09 -13.23 4.49
N HIS A 258 -6.55 -12.00 4.28
CA HIS A 258 -7.75 -11.44 4.92
C HIS A 258 -8.90 -11.19 3.95
N ALA A 259 -8.78 -11.64 2.70
CA ALA A 259 -9.85 -11.53 1.73
C ALA A 259 -10.77 -12.75 1.83
N ASP A 260 -11.92 -12.58 2.51
CA ASP A 260 -13.02 -13.55 2.51
C ASP A 260 -13.48 -13.79 1.06
N ASN A 261 -13.30 -15.01 0.55
CA ASN A 261 -13.56 -15.34 -0.84
C ASN A 261 -12.92 -14.34 -1.82
N ALA A 262 -11.64 -13.97 -1.62
CA ALA A 262 -10.88 -13.37 -2.72
C ALA A 262 -10.96 -14.35 -3.88
N ASP A 263 -11.85 -14.00 -4.79
CA ASP A 263 -11.94 -14.52 -6.13
C ASP A 263 -10.51 -14.77 -6.58
N PHE A 264 -10.14 -16.04 -6.75
CA PHE A 264 -8.82 -16.44 -7.20
C PHE A 264 -8.48 -15.82 -8.57
N SER A 265 -9.39 -15.02 -9.16
CA SER A 265 -9.22 -14.09 -10.28
C SER A 265 -8.17 -12.99 -10.09
N TYR A 266 -7.47 -12.90 -8.95
CA TYR A 266 -6.28 -12.06 -8.75
C TYR A 266 -4.98 -12.84 -8.53
N VAL A 267 -4.98 -14.15 -8.82
CA VAL A 267 -3.83 -14.78 -9.44
C VAL A 267 -3.56 -13.92 -10.67
N SER A 268 -2.45 -13.15 -10.69
CA SER A 268 -2.23 -12.21 -11.80
C SER A 268 -2.40 -12.97 -13.10
N SER A 269 -2.94 -12.37 -14.16
CA SER A 269 -3.10 -13.10 -15.42
C SER A 269 -1.77 -13.68 -15.94
N ALA A 270 -0.62 -13.27 -15.38
CA ALA A 270 0.68 -13.92 -15.58
C ALA A 270 0.79 -15.34 -14.96
N MET A 271 0.17 -15.61 -13.81
CA MET A 271 0.15 -16.91 -13.13
C MET A 271 -0.90 -17.88 -13.71
N ASP A 272 -1.99 -17.36 -14.27
CA ASP A 272 -2.98 -18.14 -15.04
C ASP A 272 -2.58 -18.28 -16.52
N SER A 273 -1.36 -17.88 -16.89
CA SER A 273 -0.83 -17.99 -18.26
C SER A 273 0.48 -18.78 -18.33
N SER A 274 1.04 -18.89 -19.53
CA SER A 274 2.32 -19.55 -19.82
C SER A 274 3.55 -18.83 -19.22
N ILE A 275 3.37 -17.65 -18.61
CA ILE A 275 4.47 -16.77 -18.22
C ILE A 275 4.96 -17.03 -16.80
N ALA A 276 4.10 -17.42 -15.86
CA ALA A 276 4.50 -17.62 -14.47
C ALA A 276 3.92 -18.91 -13.88
N TYR A 277 4.77 -19.71 -13.25
CA TYR A 277 4.31 -20.87 -12.47
C TYR A 277 5.12 -21.01 -11.19
N TYR A 278 4.49 -21.68 -10.21
CA TYR A 278 5.14 -22.02 -8.96
C TYR A 278 5.68 -23.42 -9.00
N GLY A 279 6.88 -23.60 -8.45
CA GLY A 279 7.49 -24.90 -8.32
C GLY A 279 8.50 -24.97 -7.19
N ASN A 280 9.03 -26.15 -6.99
CA ASN A 280 10.17 -26.42 -6.16
C ASN A 280 11.44 -26.14 -6.98
N LYS A 281 12.38 -25.40 -6.38
CA LYS A 281 13.69 -25.06 -6.95
C LYS A 281 14.42 -26.31 -7.41
N ASP A 282 14.26 -27.40 -6.67
CA ASP A 282 15.02 -28.65 -6.83
C ASP A 282 14.44 -29.58 -7.91
N PHE A 283 13.27 -29.26 -8.49
CA PHE A 283 12.61 -30.10 -9.51
C PHE A 283 12.64 -29.44 -10.88
N ASN A 284 12.91 -30.20 -11.93
CA ASN A 284 12.84 -29.68 -13.28
C ASN A 284 11.50 -30.09 -13.92
N TYR A 285 10.49 -29.23 -13.74
CA TYR A 285 9.10 -29.43 -14.20
C TYR A 285 8.92 -29.68 -15.71
N ASP A 286 9.97 -29.55 -16.52
CA ASP A 286 9.94 -29.97 -17.94
C ASP A 286 10.09 -31.50 -18.11
N VAL A 287 10.46 -32.22 -17.05
CA VAL A 287 10.79 -33.66 -17.07
C VAL A 287 10.03 -34.44 -15.98
N ASP A 288 9.73 -33.79 -14.86
CA ASP A 288 9.11 -34.44 -13.70
C ASP A 288 7.59 -34.21 -13.67
N GLU A 289 6.79 -35.27 -13.92
CA GLU A 289 5.35 -35.27 -13.64
C GLU A 289 5.14 -35.18 -12.12
N LEU A 290 4.65 -34.04 -11.64
CA LEU A 290 4.25 -33.87 -10.24
C LEU A 290 2.72 -33.81 -10.15
N TYR A 291 2.17 -34.42 -9.10
CA TYR A 291 0.73 -34.46 -8.86
C TYR A 291 0.24 -33.08 -8.38
N ASP A 292 -1.01 -32.70 -8.68
CA ASP A 292 -1.62 -31.40 -8.35
C ASP A 292 -1.46 -30.99 -6.87
N GLU A 293 -1.35 -31.95 -5.94
CA GLU A 293 -1.14 -31.69 -4.51
C GLU A 293 0.26 -31.12 -4.19
N GLU A 294 1.27 -31.42 -5.01
CA GLU A 294 2.66 -30.95 -4.86
C GLU A 294 2.89 -29.56 -5.47
N MET A 295 1.99 -29.15 -6.39
CA MET A 295 1.87 -27.80 -6.95
C MET A 295 1.18 -26.83 -5.96
N CYS A 296 0.54 -27.35 -4.91
CA CYS A 296 -0.24 -26.55 -3.97
C CYS A 296 0.67 -25.78 -2.99
N LEU A 297 0.82 -24.48 -3.25
CA LEU A 297 1.73 -23.55 -2.57
C LEU A 297 1.59 -23.45 -1.05
N ASN A 298 0.38 -23.65 -0.53
CA ASN A 298 0.13 -23.51 0.89
C ASN A 298 0.47 -24.79 1.67
N ASN A 299 0.60 -25.95 0.99
CA ASN A 299 0.69 -27.26 1.64
C ASN A 299 1.97 -28.07 1.28
N SER A 300 2.71 -27.72 0.23
CA SER A 300 3.91 -28.46 -0.15
C SER A 300 5.05 -28.27 0.87
N THR A 301 5.58 -29.38 1.39
CA THR A 301 6.73 -29.49 2.32
C THR A 301 8.03 -29.91 1.64
N ILE A 302 8.02 -30.06 0.31
CA ILE A 302 9.15 -30.61 -0.46
C ILE A 302 9.95 -29.44 -1.05
N GLY A 303 11.26 -29.43 -0.75
CA GLY A 303 12.29 -28.52 -1.26
C GLY A 303 12.04 -27.02 -1.12
N SER A 304 12.94 -26.23 -1.70
CA SER A 304 12.86 -24.76 -1.61
C SER A 304 11.91 -24.22 -2.66
N LYS A 305 10.86 -23.49 -2.28
CA LYS A 305 9.89 -22.93 -3.24
C LYS A 305 10.54 -21.84 -4.12
N ALA A 306 10.23 -21.87 -5.42
CA ALA A 306 10.68 -20.89 -6.40
C ALA A 306 9.51 -20.37 -7.25
N ILE A 307 9.63 -19.11 -7.67
CA ILE A 307 8.81 -18.53 -8.74
C ILE A 307 9.58 -18.74 -10.03
N ARG A 308 8.93 -19.30 -11.04
CA ARG A 308 9.52 -19.42 -12.37
C ARG A 308 8.76 -18.57 -13.36
N LEU A 309 9.48 -17.72 -14.08
CA LEU A 309 8.93 -16.87 -15.12
C LEU A 309 9.55 -17.23 -16.46
N VAL A 310 8.73 -17.39 -17.50
CA VAL A 310 9.15 -17.49 -18.90
C VAL A 310 8.92 -16.15 -19.54
N ILE A 311 9.99 -15.46 -19.94
CA ILE A 311 9.89 -14.11 -20.48
C ILE A 311 10.75 -13.93 -21.74
N PRO A 312 10.42 -12.95 -22.60
CA PRO A 312 11.23 -12.62 -23.77
C PRO A 312 12.67 -12.26 -23.40
N TYR A 313 13.62 -12.82 -24.15
CA TYR A 313 15.02 -12.46 -23.98
C TYR A 313 15.27 -11.08 -24.58
N THR A 314 15.75 -10.16 -23.74
CA THR A 314 16.31 -8.89 -24.19
C THR A 314 17.69 -8.74 -23.55
N PRO A 315 18.79 -8.71 -24.31
CA PRO A 315 20.16 -8.68 -23.76
C PRO A 315 20.39 -7.52 -22.80
N ASP A 316 19.82 -6.36 -23.12
CA ASP A 316 20.00 -5.14 -22.35
C ASP A 316 19.06 -5.04 -21.14
N LYS A 317 18.15 -6.00 -20.91
CA LYS A 317 17.23 -5.93 -19.77
C LYS A 317 17.73 -6.76 -18.60
N GLN A 318 17.71 -6.14 -17.44
CA GLN A 318 17.93 -6.80 -16.16
C GLN A 318 16.64 -6.75 -15.35
N TYR A 319 16.34 -7.87 -14.69
CA TYR A 319 15.10 -8.04 -13.94
C TYR A 319 15.40 -8.15 -12.45
N GLU A 320 14.45 -7.73 -11.64
CA GLU A 320 14.41 -7.98 -10.20
C GLU A 320 13.01 -8.38 -9.77
N ILE A 321 12.94 -9.19 -8.73
CA ILE A 321 11.71 -9.68 -8.14
C ILE A 321 11.75 -9.31 -6.67
N LEU A 322 10.76 -8.56 -6.25
CA LEU A 322 10.63 -8.08 -4.88
C LEU A 322 9.29 -8.51 -4.29
N THR A 323 9.28 -8.89 -3.02
CA THR A 323 8.08 -8.81 -2.21
C THR A 323 7.98 -7.40 -1.67
N ILE A 324 6.87 -6.72 -1.89
CA ILE A 324 6.54 -5.41 -1.33
C ILE A 324 5.13 -5.46 -0.74
N TYR A 325 4.68 -4.36 -0.15
CA TYR A 325 3.38 -4.29 0.50
C TYR A 325 2.48 -3.21 -0.13
N ARG A 326 1.16 -3.44 -0.03
CA ARG A 326 0.12 -2.49 -0.45
C ARG A 326 -0.83 -2.21 0.72
N PRO A 327 -1.30 -0.96 0.88
CA PRO A 327 -2.45 -0.70 1.76
C PRO A 327 -3.72 -1.35 1.19
N ARG A 328 -4.53 -1.97 2.05
CA ARG A 328 -5.82 -2.57 1.65
C ARG A 328 -6.76 -1.53 1.06
N PHE A 329 -6.88 -0.39 1.73
CA PHE A 329 -7.76 0.69 1.30
C PHE A 329 -7.01 1.60 0.34
N ARG A 330 -7.48 1.70 -0.91
CA ARG A 330 -6.84 2.53 -1.94
C ARG A 330 -7.74 3.69 -2.30
N PHE A 331 -7.13 4.84 -2.57
CA PHE A 331 -7.82 6.02 -3.05
C PHE A 331 -7.84 6.07 -4.57
N SER A 332 -8.86 6.68 -5.18
CA SER A 332 -8.83 6.97 -6.61
C SER A 332 -7.86 8.13 -6.90
N HIS A 333 -6.61 7.79 -7.20
CA HIS A 333 -5.53 8.71 -7.56
C HIS A 333 -5.03 8.44 -8.98
N PRO A 334 -4.53 9.47 -9.71
CA PRO A 334 -3.93 9.25 -11.03
C PRO A 334 -2.84 8.19 -11.05
N ASP A 335 -1.99 8.12 -10.01
CA ASP A 335 -0.96 7.09 -9.86
C ASP A 335 -1.54 5.67 -9.79
N ILE A 336 -2.60 5.47 -9.01
CA ILE A 336 -3.28 4.17 -8.84
C ILE A 336 -3.99 3.77 -10.13
N ALA A 337 -4.71 4.69 -10.77
CA ALA A 337 -5.37 4.44 -12.05
C ALA A 337 -4.37 4.12 -13.17
N ARG A 338 -3.23 4.82 -13.18
CA ARG A 338 -2.14 4.56 -14.13
C ARG A 338 -1.55 3.17 -13.92
N TRP A 339 -1.27 2.79 -12.67
CA TRP A 339 -0.78 1.46 -12.32
C TRP A 339 -1.73 0.37 -12.84
N GLN A 340 -3.03 0.44 -12.53
CA GLN A 340 -4.02 -0.56 -12.96
C GLN A 340 -3.98 -0.76 -14.48
N LYS A 341 -4.01 0.34 -15.23
CA LYS A 341 -3.97 0.28 -16.70
C LYS A 341 -2.66 -0.29 -17.22
N MET A 342 -1.52 0.16 -16.70
CA MET A 342 -0.19 -0.30 -17.15
C MET A 342 0.04 -1.77 -16.86
N GLU A 343 -0.45 -2.26 -15.72
CA GLU A 343 -0.30 -3.66 -15.33
C GLU A 343 -1.07 -4.59 -16.27
N GLU A 344 -2.33 -4.28 -16.59
CA GLU A 344 -3.14 -5.05 -17.56
C GLU A 344 -2.51 -5.08 -18.96
N GLU A 345 -2.01 -3.92 -19.44
CA GLU A 345 -1.35 -3.79 -20.74
C GLU A 345 -0.03 -4.58 -20.79
N ASN A 346 0.79 -4.49 -19.74
CA ASN A 346 2.09 -5.17 -19.68
C ASN A 346 1.92 -6.70 -19.63
N ILE A 347 0.98 -7.22 -18.85
CA ILE A 347 0.73 -8.66 -18.79
C ILE A 347 0.31 -9.17 -20.17
N SER A 348 -0.67 -8.51 -20.81
CA SER A 348 -1.16 -8.90 -22.13
C SER A 348 -0.04 -8.90 -23.18
N HIS A 349 0.80 -7.88 -23.18
CA HIS A 349 1.94 -7.77 -24.10
C HIS A 349 2.97 -8.89 -23.90
N PHE A 350 3.29 -9.24 -22.66
CA PHE A 350 4.21 -10.33 -22.37
C PHE A 350 3.66 -11.69 -22.84
N ILE A 351 2.35 -11.94 -22.70
CA ILE A 351 1.72 -13.19 -23.17
C ILE A 351 1.90 -13.29 -24.68
N ASP A 352 1.55 -12.23 -25.42
CA ASP A 352 1.64 -12.19 -26.87
C ASP A 352 3.09 -12.38 -27.38
N GLU A 353 4.09 -11.80 -26.70
CA GLU A 353 5.50 -11.95 -27.08
C GLU A 353 6.01 -13.37 -26.85
N VAL A 354 5.64 -13.99 -25.72
CA VAL A 354 6.01 -15.38 -25.43
C VAL A 354 5.37 -16.33 -26.45
N ASP A 355 4.08 -16.18 -26.72
CA ASP A 355 3.35 -17.04 -27.67
C ASP A 355 3.91 -16.91 -29.10
N LYS A 356 4.21 -15.69 -29.56
CA LYS A 356 4.86 -15.46 -30.87
C LYS A 356 6.24 -16.10 -30.96
N SER A 357 7.02 -16.05 -29.88
CA SER A 357 8.37 -16.61 -29.85
C SER A 357 8.31 -18.14 -29.92
N LEU A 358 7.37 -18.76 -29.20
CA LEU A 358 7.13 -20.20 -29.24
C LEU A 358 6.61 -20.66 -30.61
N GLN A 359 5.74 -19.88 -31.28
CA GLN A 359 5.26 -20.19 -32.63
C GLN A 359 6.38 -20.10 -33.68
N CYS A 360 7.20 -19.05 -33.65
CA CYS A 360 8.31 -18.89 -34.59
C CYS A 360 9.33 -20.04 -34.53
N GLU A 361 9.57 -20.63 -33.35
CA GLU A 361 10.46 -21.79 -33.21
C GLU A 361 9.82 -23.08 -33.72
N ARG A 362 8.51 -23.26 -33.51
CA ARG A 362 7.77 -24.41 -34.05
C ARG A 362 7.71 -24.44 -35.58
N GLU A 363 7.77 -23.28 -36.24
CA GLU A 363 7.79 -23.19 -37.71
C GLU A 363 9.19 -23.39 -38.32
N LYS A 364 10.25 -23.32 -37.50
CA LYS A 364 11.65 -23.53 -37.94
C LYS A 364 12.11 -24.99 -37.84
N ASN A 365 11.48 -25.77 -36.96
CA ASN A 365 11.67 -27.20 -36.78
C ASN A 365 10.64 -27.99 -37.58
#